data_AF-A0A2S6HXK2-F1
#
_entry.id   AF-A0A2S6HXK2-F1
#
_cell.length_a   1.000
_cell.length_b   1.000
_cell.length_c   1.000
_cell.angle_alpha   90.00
_cell.angle_beta   90.00
_cell.angle_gamma   90.00
#
_symmetry.space_group_name_H-M   'P 1'
#
loop_
_entity.id
_entity.type
_entity.pdbx_description
1 polymer ?
#
loop_
_entity_poly.entity_id
_entity_poly.type
_entity_poly.pdbx_seq_one_letter_code
_entity_poly.pdbx_strand_id
1 'polypeptide(L)'
;MERLKTVGLDFYKCLKYSSIISGILVVVVGVSSFVISRGNLMAALENMKAILFAAGSIGLIMGAVSILRKDRENEKDWLEWKKRFKIFSYRVAISIMSIIILLYGCIIDELLFMLNH
;
A
#
# COMPACT_ATOMS: atom_id res chain seq x y z
N MET A 1 -29.32 -0.15 -5.53
CA MET A 1 -28.31 -0.51 -6.56
C MET A 1 -27.30 0.60 -6.85
N GLU A 2 -27.68 1.88 -6.92
CA GLU A 2 -26.74 2.97 -7.27
C GLU A 2 -25.59 3.19 -6.27
N ARG A 3 -25.85 3.06 -4.96
CA ARG A 3 -24.79 3.14 -3.93
C ARG A 3 -23.74 2.04 -4.10
N LEU A 4 -24.16 0.79 -4.33
CA LEU A 4 -23.26 -0.35 -4.57
C LEU A 4 -22.37 -0.12 -5.81
N LYS A 5 -22.95 0.38 -6.92
CA LYS A 5 -22.17 0.74 -8.11
C LYS A 5 -21.12 1.82 -7.81
N THR A 6 -21.48 2.82 -7.01
CA THR A 6 -20.55 3.91 -6.63
C THR A 6 -19.42 3.40 -5.73
N VAL A 7 -19.72 2.55 -4.75
CA VAL A 7 -18.72 1.92 -3.87
C VAL A 7 -17.75 1.08 -4.70
N GLY A 8 -18.25 0.25 -5.63
CA GLY A 8 -17.39 -0.56 -6.48
C GLY A 8 -16.47 0.28 -7.37
N LEU A 9 -16.96 1.40 -7.88
CA LEU A 9 -16.17 2.29 -8.75
C LEU A 9 -15.09 3.05 -7.98
N ASP A 10 -15.39 3.50 -6.76
CA ASP A 10 -14.40 4.08 -5.85
C ASP A 10 -13.37 3.05 -5.39
N PHE A 11 -13.80 1.82 -5.13
CA PHE A 11 -12.90 0.71 -4.80
C PHE A 11 -11.94 0.41 -5.95
N TYR A 12 -12.43 0.30 -7.18
CA TYR A 12 -11.59 0.09 -8.36
C TYR A 12 -10.59 1.23 -8.57
N LYS A 13 -11.02 2.49 -8.44
CA LYS A 13 -10.12 3.65 -8.48
C LYS A 13 -9.06 3.58 -7.38
N CYS A 14 -9.46 3.23 -6.16
CA CYS A 14 -8.56 3.08 -5.03
C CYS A 14 -7.52 2.00 -5.31
N LEU A 15 -7.93 0.82 -5.76
CA LEU A 15 -7.02 -0.25 -6.17
C LEU A 15 -6.03 0.23 -7.24
N LYS A 16 -6.51 0.93 -8.28
CA LYS A 16 -5.66 1.44 -9.36
C LYS A 16 -4.60 2.41 -8.84
N TYR A 17 -5.00 3.42 -8.06
CA TYR A 17 -4.06 4.39 -7.50
C TYR A 17 -3.07 3.73 -6.53
N SER A 18 -3.59 2.86 -5.66
CA SER A 18 -2.78 2.12 -4.70
C SER A 18 -1.75 1.25 -5.40
N SER A 19 -2.13 0.55 -6.47
CA SER A 19 -1.24 -0.28 -7.27
C SER A 19 -0.15 0.52 -7.99
N ILE A 20 -0.48 1.70 -8.51
CA ILE A 20 0.52 2.59 -9.12
C ILE A 20 1.54 3.05 -8.08
N ILE A 21 1.07 3.52 -6.92
CA ILE A 21 1.93 4.01 -5.84
C ILE A 21 2.80 2.87 -5.30
N SER A 22 2.22 1.69 -5.06
CA SER A 22 2.97 0.51 -4.60
C SER A 22 3.97 0.04 -5.66
N GLY A 23 3.63 0.14 -6.95
CA GLY A 23 4.57 -0.16 -8.03
C GLY A 23 5.79 0.75 -8.02
N ILE A 24 5.60 2.06 -7.84
CA ILE A 24 6.72 3.01 -7.67
C ILE A 24 7.55 2.66 -6.44
N LEU A 25 6.89 2.35 -5.32
CA LEU A 25 7.56 1.93 -4.09
C LEU A 25 8.43 0.69 -4.33
N VAL A 26 7.89 -0.34 -4.98
CA VAL A 26 8.63 -1.58 -5.29
C VAL A 26 9.85 -1.28 -6.16
N VAL A 27 9.74 -0.42 -7.17
CA VAL A 27 10.89 -0.04 -8.02
C VAL A 27 11.96 0.68 -7.20
N VAL A 28 11.58 1.67 -6.40
CA VAL A 28 12.52 2.44 -5.56
C VAL A 28 13.22 1.54 -4.53
N VAL A 29 12.44 0.70 -3.85
CA VAL A 29 12.94 -0.25 -2.85
C VAL A 29 13.82 -1.31 -3.52
N GLY A 30 13.48 -1.75 -4.73
CA GLY A 30 14.28 -2.72 -5.48
C GLY A 30 15.63 -2.17 -5.91
N VAL A 31 15.65 -0.98 -6.51
CA VAL A 31 16.91 -0.32 -6.92
C VAL A 31 17.79 -0.05 -5.70
N SER A 32 17.23 0.52 -4.63
CA SER A 32 18.00 0.80 -3.40
C SER A 32 18.52 -0.48 -2.75
N SER A 33 17.69 -1.53 -2.63
CA SER A 33 18.10 -2.82 -2.08
C SER A 33 19.17 -3.49 -2.92
N PHE A 34 19.10 -3.41 -4.24
CA PHE A 34 20.11 -3.98 -5.14
C PHE A 34 21.47 -3.29 -5.00
N VAL A 35 21.47 -1.95 -4.86
CA VAL A 35 22.69 -1.16 -4.62
C VAL A 35 23.29 -1.49 -3.24
N ILE A 36 22.47 -1.54 -2.19
CA ILE A 36 22.92 -1.87 -0.82
C ILE A 36 23.50 -3.29 -0.76
N SER A 37 22.85 -4.24 -1.42
CA SER A 37 23.28 -5.64 -1.48
C SER A 37 24.45 -5.89 -2.44
N ARG A 38 25.07 -4.84 -3.00
CA ARG A 38 26.21 -4.91 -3.94
C ARG A 38 25.97 -5.85 -5.12
N GLY A 39 24.73 -5.87 -5.63
CA GLY A 39 24.33 -6.73 -6.74
C GLY A 39 23.92 -8.17 -6.38
N ASN A 40 23.93 -8.55 -5.10
CA ASN A 40 23.37 -9.82 -4.67
C ASN A 40 21.82 -9.78 -4.74
N LEU A 41 21.27 -10.49 -5.72
CA LEU A 41 19.83 -10.52 -6.00
C LEU A 41 19.01 -11.14 -4.85
N MET A 42 19.54 -12.17 -4.18
CA MET A 42 18.85 -12.83 -3.07
C MET A 42 18.75 -11.92 -1.85
N ALA A 43 19.87 -11.30 -1.46
CA ALA A 43 19.88 -10.30 -0.38
C ALA A 43 19.04 -9.06 -0.73
N ALA A 44 18.99 -8.67 -2.00
CA ALA A 44 18.12 -7.57 -2.45
C ALA A 44 16.64 -7.91 -2.28
N LEU A 45 16.20 -9.10 -2.71
CA LEU A 45 14.82 -9.56 -2.54
C LEU A 45 14.43 -9.69 -1.05
N GLU A 46 15.32 -10.19 -0.20
CA GLU A 46 15.09 -10.26 1.26
C GLU A 46 14.89 -8.86 1.87
N ASN A 47 15.74 -7.90 1.49
CA ASN A 47 15.60 -6.51 1.91
C ASN A 47 14.30 -5.89 1.40
N MET A 48 13.94 -6.13 0.14
CA MET A 48 12.67 -5.67 -0.43
C MET A 48 11.48 -6.21 0.36
N LYS A 49 11.47 -7.51 0.66
CA LYS A 49 10.44 -8.15 1.48
C LYS A 49 10.31 -7.47 2.84
N ALA A 50 11.41 -7.30 3.55
CA ALA A 50 11.42 -6.69 4.88
C ALA A 50 10.86 -5.27 4.85
N ILE A 51 11.26 -4.46 3.87
CA ILE A 51 10.80 -3.07 3.73
C ILE A 51 9.31 -3.01 3.39
N LEU A 52 8.82 -3.87 2.48
CA LEU A 52 7.40 -3.89 2.11
C LEU A 52 6.52 -4.33 3.26
N PHE A 53 6.92 -5.36 4.03
CA PHE A 53 6.19 -5.75 5.22
C PHE A 53 6.19 -4.67 6.29
N ALA A 54 7.34 -4.04 6.56
CA ALA A 54 7.41 -2.92 7.50
C ALA A 54 6.50 -1.76 7.08
N ALA A 55 6.59 -1.31 5.82
CA ALA A 55 5.79 -0.21 5.29
C ALA A 55 4.28 -0.52 5.31
N GLY A 56 3.90 -1.72 4.87
CA GLY A 56 2.51 -2.16 4.88
C GLY A 56 1.93 -2.27 6.30
N SER A 57 2.69 -2.83 7.25
CA SER A 57 2.26 -2.91 8.65
C SER A 57 2.14 -1.54 9.31
N ILE A 58 3.09 -0.63 9.09
CA ILE A 58 3.01 0.75 9.60
C ILE A 58 1.78 1.47 9.02
N GLY A 59 1.53 1.31 7.72
CA GLY A 59 0.37 1.90 7.07
C GLY A 59 -0.96 1.39 7.64
N LEU A 60 -1.05 0.09 7.96
CA LEU A 60 -2.22 -0.48 8.64
C LEU A 60 -2.40 0.06 10.05
N ILE A 61 -1.32 0.16 10.83
CA ILE A 61 -1.34 0.74 12.18
C ILE A 61 -1.82 2.20 12.10
N MET A 62 -1.28 2.99 11.17
CA MET A 62 -1.72 4.37 10.93
C MET A 62 -3.20 4.44 10.54
N GLY A 63 -3.66 3.55 9.66
CA GLY A 63 -5.07 3.41 9.29
C GLY A 63 -5.95 3.13 10.50
N ALA A 64 -5.57 2.17 11.34
CA ALA A 64 -6.31 1.78 12.55
C ALA A 64 -6.33 2.91 13.60
N VAL A 65 -5.18 3.52 13.89
CA VAL A 65 -5.07 4.66 14.81
C VAL A 65 -5.89 5.85 14.30
N SER A 66 -5.88 6.09 12.99
CA SER A 66 -6.69 7.14 12.37
C SER A 66 -8.18 6.86 12.54
N ILE A 67 -8.65 5.61 12.41
CA ILE A 67 -10.04 5.22 12.69
C ILE A 67 -10.40 5.46 14.15
N LEU A 68 -9.51 5.11 15.09
CA LEU A 68 -9.72 5.28 16.53
C LEU A 68 -9.70 6.75 16.99
N ARG A 69 -8.92 7.61 16.32
CA ARG A 69 -8.97 9.06 16.55
C ARG A 69 -10.31 9.60 16.05
N LYS A 70 -11.19 9.88 17.01
CA LYS A 70 -12.54 10.44 16.83
C LYS A 70 -12.53 11.91 16.40
N ASP A 71 -11.37 12.56 16.41
CA ASP A 71 -11.25 13.91 15.88
C ASP A 71 -11.65 13.93 14.41
N ARG A 72 -12.58 14.83 14.13
CA ARG A 72 -13.12 15.12 12.81
C ARG A 72 -11.95 15.21 11.85
N GLU A 73 -12.08 14.60 10.68
CA GLU A 73 -11.16 14.85 9.57
C GLU A 73 -10.83 16.35 9.54
N ASN A 74 -9.55 16.70 9.55
CA ASN A 74 -9.15 18.05 9.18
C ASN A 74 -9.89 18.35 7.88
N GLU A 75 -10.81 19.31 7.93
CA GLU A 75 -11.83 19.52 6.89
C GLU A 75 -11.18 19.71 5.50
N LYS A 76 -9.94 20.21 5.48
CA LYS A 76 -9.06 20.29 4.32
C LYS A 76 -8.69 18.93 3.70
N ASP A 77 -8.20 17.97 4.50
CA ASP A 77 -7.78 16.65 3.99
C ASP A 77 -8.99 15.86 3.46
N TRP A 78 -10.14 16.00 4.13
CA TRP A 78 -11.41 15.44 3.65
C TRP A 78 -11.92 16.10 2.37
N LEU A 79 -11.89 17.42 2.28
CA LEU A 79 -12.33 18.17 1.09
C LEU A 79 -11.49 17.81 -0.15
N GLU A 80 -10.19 17.63 0.03
CA GLU A 80 -9.29 17.27 -1.07
C GLU A 80 -9.47 15.81 -1.50
N TRP A 81 -9.70 14.89 -0.55
CA TRP A 81 -9.99 13.50 -0.88
C TRP A 81 -11.37 13.29 -1.49
N LYS A 82 -12.38 14.03 -1.02
CA LYS A 82 -13.75 13.97 -1.54
C LYS A 82 -13.85 14.38 -3.00
N LYS A 83 -12.87 15.16 -3.51
CA LYS A 83 -12.75 15.46 -4.95
C LYS A 83 -12.37 14.24 -5.79
N ARG A 84 -11.67 13.25 -5.23
CA ARG A 84 -11.21 12.06 -5.97
C ARG A 84 -12.03 10.80 -5.66
N PHE A 85 -12.56 10.67 -4.45
CA PHE A 85 -13.46 9.58 -4.03
C PHE A 85 -14.79 10.12 -3.49
N LYS A 86 -15.89 9.49 -3.89
CA LYS A 86 -17.24 9.92 -3.52
C LYS A 86 -17.68 9.36 -2.16
N ILE A 87 -17.14 8.21 -1.76
CA ILE A 87 -17.56 7.44 -0.58
C ILE A 87 -16.38 7.08 0.35
N PHE A 88 -15.20 6.77 -0.19
CA PHE A 88 -14.08 6.34 0.63
C PHE A 88 -13.40 7.50 1.37
N SER A 89 -13.29 7.38 2.69
CA SER A 89 -12.47 8.26 3.53
C SER A 89 -10.99 7.93 3.36
N TYR A 90 -10.14 8.94 3.61
CA TYR A 90 -8.69 8.83 3.71
C TYR A 90 -8.24 7.57 4.46
N ARG A 91 -8.93 7.28 5.58
CA ARG A 91 -8.63 6.16 6.48
C ARG A 91 -8.74 4.82 5.77
N VAL A 92 -9.83 4.64 5.02
CA VAL A 92 -10.11 3.41 4.26
C VAL A 92 -9.13 3.27 3.10
N ALA A 93 -8.82 4.36 2.41
CA ALA A 93 -7.88 4.35 1.30
C ALA A 93 -6.45 3.95 1.74
N ILE A 94 -5.97 4.47 2.88
CA ILE A 94 -4.67 4.05 3.44
C ILE A 94 -4.67 2.59 3.82
N SER A 95 -5.73 2.09 4.47
CA SER A 95 -5.79 0.67 4.82
C SER A 95 -5.72 -0.21 3.57
N ILE A 96 -6.45 0.13 2.51
CA ILE A 96 -6.40 -0.60 1.23
C ILE A 96 -5.00 -0.52 0.60
N MET A 97 -4.38 0.67 0.56
CA MET A 97 -3.00 0.83 0.07
C MET A 97 -2.02 -0.06 0.83
N SER A 98 -2.15 -0.08 2.16
CA SER A 98 -1.26 -0.85 3.03
C SER A 98 -1.41 -2.35 2.80
N ILE A 99 -2.64 -2.84 2.62
CA ILE A 99 -2.91 -4.24 2.24
C ILE A 99 -2.24 -4.57 0.90
N ILE A 100 -2.35 -3.69 -0.10
CA ILE A 100 -1.72 -3.92 -1.40
C ILE A 100 -0.20 -4.00 -1.27
N ILE A 101 0.42 -3.11 -0.49
CA ILE A 101 1.87 -3.15 -0.23
C ILE A 101 2.26 -4.50 0.41
N LEU A 102 1.48 -5.00 1.37
CA LEU A 102 1.72 -6.31 1.98
C LEU A 102 1.60 -7.45 0.95
N LEU A 103 0.61 -7.39 0.05
CA LEU A 103 0.47 -8.38 -1.03
C LEU A 103 1.69 -8.41 -1.95
N TYR A 104 2.28 -7.25 -2.28
CA TYR A 104 3.55 -7.21 -3.00
C TYR A 104 4.70 -7.85 -2.18
N GLY A 105 4.73 -7.64 -0.86
CA GLY A 105 5.67 -8.33 0.02
C GLY A 105 5.51 -9.86 -0.03
N CYS A 106 4.27 -10.36 -0.02
CA CYS A 106 3.98 -11.79 -0.17
C CYS A 106 4.44 -12.34 -1.54
N ILE A 107 4.26 -11.58 -2.62
CA ILE A 107 4.76 -11.98 -3.95
C ILE A 107 6.29 -12.13 -3.94
N ILE A 108 7.01 -11.21 -3.28
CA ILE A 108 8.46 -11.32 -3.16
C ILE A 108 8.88 -12.51 -2.28
N ASP A 109 8.14 -12.79 -1.21
CA ASP A 109 8.40 -13.95 -0.35
C ASP A 109 8.21 -15.27 -1.11
N GLU A 110 7.16 -15.37 -1.94
CA GLU A 110 6.92 -16.51 -2.82
C GLU A 110 8.05 -16.67 -3.86
N LEU A 111 8.51 -15.57 -4.46
CA LEU A 111 9.65 -15.58 -5.38
C LEU A 111 10.94 -16.05 -4.68
N LEU A 112 11.18 -15.61 -3.45
CA LEU A 112 12.31 -16.07 -2.63
C LEU A 112 12.21 -17.57 -2.34
N PHE A 113 11.02 -18.06 -2.00
CA PHE A 113 10.79 -19.49 -1.76
C PHE A 113 11.09 -20.33 -3.01
N MET A 114 10.63 -19.87 -4.19
CA MET A 114 10.91 -20.54 -5.47
C MET A 114 12.39 -20.49 -5.88
N LEU A 115 13.14 -19.46 -5.48
CA LEU A 115 14.56 -19.32 -5.83
C LEU A 115 15.50 -20.09 -4.88
N ASN A 116 15.05 -20.39 -3.66
CA ASN A 116 15.80 -21.13 -2.65
C ASN A 116 15.62 -22.66 -2.74
N HIS A 117 14.73 -23.14 -3.61
CA HIS A 117 14.36 -24.55 -3.75
C HIS A 117 14.63 -25.06 -5.17
#